data_AF-A0A7V8AX54-F1
#
_entry.id   AF-A0A7V8AX54-F1
#
_cell.length_a   1.000
_cell.length_b   1.000
_cell.length_c   1.000
_cell.angle_alpha   90.00
_cell.angle_beta   90.00
_cell.angle_gamma   90.00
#
_symmetry.space_group_name_H-M   'P 1'
#
loop_
_entity.id
_entity.type
_entity.pdbx_description
1 polymer ?
#
loop_
_entity_poly.entity_id
_entity_poly.type
_entity_poly.pdbx_seq_one_letter_code
_entity_poly.pdbx_strand_id
1 'polypeptide(L)'
;MLYPLDPAPLPREASADDILNAFLAYLTNSGIELYGHQEEAILEIFQDKNVILDTPTGSGKTLVALAMQFKALCQGRRSFYTVPI
;
A
#
# COMPACT_ATOMS: atom_id res chain seq x y z
N MET A 1 -0.30 -10.85 18.13
CA MET A 1 -0.18 -11.75 16.97
C MET A 1 -0.03 -10.83 15.77
N LEU A 2 1.11 -10.85 15.06
CA LEU A 2 1.29 -10.00 13.88
C LEU A 2 0.40 -10.56 12.77
N TYR A 3 -0.58 -9.79 12.30
CA TYR A 3 -1.39 -10.18 11.16
C TYR A 3 -0.54 -10.00 9.90
N PRO A 4 -0.19 -11.09 9.17
CA PRO A 4 0.65 -10.95 7.99
C PRO A 4 -0.11 -10.24 6.88
N LEU A 5 0.59 -9.36 6.14
CA LEU A 5 0.11 -8.84 4.87
C LEU A 5 0.30 -9.93 3.81
N ASP A 6 -0.74 -10.72 3.57
CA ASP A 6 -0.70 -11.91 2.70
C ASP A 6 -1.58 -11.71 1.45
N PRO A 7 -1.02 -11.78 0.23
CA PRO A 7 -1.79 -11.73 -1.00
C PRO A 7 -2.50 -13.05 -1.36
N ALA A 8 -2.13 -14.19 -0.74
CA ALA A 8 -2.65 -15.51 -1.12
C ALA A 8 -4.19 -15.67 -1.05
N PRO A 9 -4.91 -15.00 -0.12
CA PRO A 9 -6.37 -15.06 -0.09
C PRO A 9 -7.08 -14.32 -1.23
N LEU A 10 -6.39 -13.45 -1.97
CA LEU A 10 -6.99 -12.70 -3.07
C LEU A 10 -7.15 -13.58 -4.32
N PRO A 11 -8.26 -13.43 -5.08
CA PRO A 11 -8.42 -14.13 -6.35
C PRO A 11 -7.36 -13.65 -7.35
N ARG A 12 -7.04 -14.51 -8.32
CA ARG A 12 -6.02 -14.22 -9.34
C ARG A 12 -6.29 -12.95 -10.15
N GLU A 13 -7.56 -12.60 -10.32
CA GLU A 13 -8.02 -11.41 -11.04
C GLU A 13 -8.64 -10.37 -10.09
N ALA A 14 -8.09 -10.25 -8.87
CA ALA A 14 -8.51 -9.26 -7.90
C ALA A 14 -8.45 -7.84 -8.49
N SER A 15 -9.52 -7.07 -8.28
CA SER A 15 -9.58 -5.67 -8.67
C SER A 15 -8.65 -4.82 -7.80
N ALA A 16 -8.40 -3.57 -8.23
CA ALA A 16 -7.67 -2.62 -7.39
C ALA A 16 -8.37 -2.41 -6.03
N ASP A 17 -9.71 -2.39 -6.01
CA ASP A 17 -10.50 -2.22 -4.79
C ASP A 17 -10.37 -3.43 -3.86
N ASP A 18 -10.37 -4.65 -4.39
CA ASP A 18 -10.16 -5.87 -3.59
C ASP A 18 -8.79 -5.84 -2.90
N ILE A 19 -7.76 -5.43 -3.64
CA ILE A 19 -6.39 -5.32 -3.12
C ILE A 19 -6.32 -4.19 -2.07
N LEU A 20 -6.98 -3.06 -2.31
CA LEU A 20 -7.02 -1.93 -1.37
C LEU A 20 -7.68 -2.36 -0.06
N ASN A 21 -8.83 -3.03 -0.14
CA ASN A 21 -9.56 -3.54 1.01
C ASN A 21 -8.72 -4.53 1.82
N ALA A 22 -7.99 -5.43 1.17
CA ALA A 22 -7.07 -6.35 1.86
C ALA A 22 -5.95 -5.60 2.60
N PHE A 23 -5.39 -4.56 1.98
CA PHE A 23 -4.38 -3.71 2.63
C PHE A 23 -4.95 -2.94 3.83
N LEU A 24 -6.13 -2.34 3.70
CA LEU A 24 -6.79 -1.63 4.79
C LEU A 24 -7.16 -2.56 5.96
N ALA A 25 -7.59 -3.78 5.66
CA ALA A 25 -7.83 -4.81 6.67
C ALA A 25 -6.54 -5.18 7.42
N TYR A 26 -5.42 -5.31 6.72
CA TYR A 26 -4.11 -5.50 7.35
C TYR A 26 -3.74 -4.34 8.29
N LEU A 27 -3.95 -3.09 7.88
CA LEU A 27 -3.68 -1.92 8.74
C LEU A 27 -4.55 -1.94 9.99
N THR A 28 -5.84 -2.18 9.81
CA THR A 28 -6.83 -2.25 10.90
C THR A 28 -6.45 -3.32 11.92
N ASN A 29 -6.14 -4.53 11.43
CA ASN A 29 -5.70 -5.64 12.27
C ASN A 29 -4.34 -5.40 12.94
N SER A 30 -3.51 -4.52 12.36
CA SER A 30 -2.23 -4.10 12.92
C SER A 30 -2.34 -2.91 13.88
N GLY A 31 -3.54 -2.35 14.07
CA GLY A 31 -3.77 -1.16 14.89
C GLY A 31 -3.14 0.11 14.30
N ILE A 32 -3.00 0.18 12.98
CA ILE A 32 -2.42 1.32 12.25
C ILE A 32 -3.55 2.17 11.68
N GLU A 33 -3.62 3.42 12.11
CA GLU A 33 -4.46 4.44 11.48
C GLU A 33 -3.65 5.26 10.48
N LEU A 34 -4.22 5.50 9.30
CA LEU A 34 -3.59 6.31 8.26
C LEU A 34 -3.69 7.79 8.59
N TYR A 35 -2.62 8.53 8.28
CA TYR A 35 -2.74 9.98 8.14
C TYR A 35 -3.49 10.31 6.84
N GLY A 36 -4.23 11.43 6.81
CA GLY A 36 -5.02 11.80 5.62
C GLY A 36 -4.19 11.88 4.33
N HIS A 37 -2.96 12.38 4.41
CA HIS A 37 -2.05 12.43 3.25
C HIS A 37 -1.55 11.05 2.79
N GLN A 38 -1.56 10.04 3.67
CA GLN A 38 -1.25 8.65 3.29
C GLN A 38 -2.45 8.02 2.60
N GLU A 39 -3.65 8.23 3.12
CA GLU A 39 -4.90 7.76 2.52
C GLU A 39 -5.06 8.30 1.09
N GLU A 40 -4.93 9.61 0.92
CA GLU A 40 -5.01 10.25 -0.40
C GLU A 40 -3.95 9.69 -1.36
N ALA A 41 -2.70 9.60 -0.93
CA ALA A 41 -1.63 9.05 -1.77
C ALA A 41 -1.86 7.58 -2.16
N ILE A 42 -2.36 6.76 -1.24
CA ILE A 42 -2.70 5.36 -1.52
C ILE A 42 -3.85 5.30 -2.53
N LEU A 43 -4.92 6.08 -2.36
CA LEU A 43 -6.03 6.12 -3.31
C LEU A 43 -5.58 6.53 -4.72
N GLU A 44 -4.76 7.56 -4.84
CA GLU A 44 -4.21 8.02 -6.13
C GLU A 44 -3.33 6.94 -6.80
N ILE A 45 -2.49 6.24 -6.03
CA ILE A 45 -1.69 5.11 -6.53
C ILE A 45 -2.59 3.96 -6.99
N PHE A 46 -3.67 3.68 -6.27
CA PHE A 46 -4.60 2.61 -6.62
C PHE A 46 -5.41 2.92 -7.87
N GLN A 47 -5.62 4.21 -8.17
CA GLN A 47 -6.13 4.73 -9.45
C GLN A 47 -5.07 4.82 -10.57
N ASP A 48 -3.90 4.20 -10.39
CA ASP A 48 -2.78 4.17 -11.35
C ASP A 48 -2.18 5.55 -11.68
N LYS A 49 -2.26 6.51 -10.75
CA LYS A 49 -1.62 7.81 -10.86
C LYS A 49 -0.24 7.82 -10.20
N ASN A 50 0.63 8.72 -10.68
CA ASN A 50 1.95 8.96 -10.09
C ASN A 50 1.82 9.98 -8.96
N VAL A 51 2.47 9.71 -7.81
CA VAL A 51 2.36 10.56 -6.61
C VAL A 51 3.75 10.98 -6.15
N ILE A 52 3.88 12.25 -5.75
CA ILE A 52 5.03 12.79 -5.01
C ILE A 52 4.56 13.11 -3.59
N LEU A 53 5.19 12.51 -2.59
CA LEU A 53 4.88 12.73 -1.17
C LEU A 53 5.84 13.75 -0.56
N ASP A 54 5.50 15.03 -0.63
CA ASP A 54 6.25 16.10 0.02
C ASP A 54 5.84 16.25 1.49
N THR A 55 6.24 15.27 2.31
CA THR A 55 5.96 15.24 3.75
C THR A 55 7.25 15.10 4.56
N PRO A 56 7.34 15.65 5.78
CA PRO A 56 8.52 15.54 6.63
C PRO A 56 8.93 14.08 6.92
N THR A 57 10.19 13.89 7.35
CA THR A 57 10.64 12.61 7.89
C THR A 57 9.81 12.21 9.12
N GLY A 58 9.52 10.92 9.28
CA GLY A 58 8.64 10.43 10.34
C GLY A 58 7.16 10.38 9.98
N SER A 59 6.71 11.01 8.89
CA SER A 59 5.30 10.99 8.44
C SER A 59 4.83 9.67 7.81
N GLY A 60 5.60 8.58 7.94
CA GLY A 60 5.20 7.25 7.46
C GLY A 60 5.14 7.06 5.94
N LYS A 61 5.96 7.79 5.16
CA LYS A 61 6.06 7.60 3.69
C LYS A 61 6.32 6.15 3.26
N THR A 62 7.07 5.39 4.06
CA THR A 62 7.33 3.96 3.85
C THR A 62 6.06 3.12 3.81
N LEU A 63 5.01 3.51 4.55
CA LEU A 63 3.73 2.81 4.53
C LEU A 63 3.03 2.94 3.16
N VAL A 64 3.12 4.12 2.54
CA VAL A 64 2.58 4.35 1.19
C VAL A 64 3.38 3.56 0.15
N ALA A 65 4.70 3.50 0.29
CA ALA A 65 5.55 2.65 -0.55
C ALA A 65 5.19 1.15 -0.40
N LEU A 66 4.91 0.69 0.83
CA LEU A 66 4.46 -0.67 1.09
C LEU A 66 3.12 -0.98 0.38
N ALA A 67 2.16 -0.04 0.42
CA ALA A 67 0.88 -0.19 -0.28
C ALA A 67 1.09 -0.36 -1.81
N MET A 68 1.97 0.45 -2.40
CA MET A 68 2.33 0.37 -3.82
C MET A 68 2.98 -0.99 -4.17
N GLN A 69 3.92 -1.45 -3.34
CA GLN A 69 4.58 -2.74 -3.54
C GLN A 69 3.58 -3.90 -3.41
N PHE A 70 2.66 -3.84 -2.45
CA PHE A 70 1.62 -4.83 -2.27
C PHE A 70 0.67 -4.87 -3.49
N LYS A 71 0.24 -3.69 -3.99
CA LYS A 71 -0.53 -3.59 -5.24
C LYS A 71 0.20 -4.27 -6.40
N ALA A 72 1.49 -3.95 -6.60
CA ALA A 72 2.27 -4.55 -7.67
C ALA A 72 2.38 -6.07 -7.53
N LEU A 73 2.62 -6.58 -6.31
CA LEU A 73 2.70 -8.01 -6.03
C LEU A 73 1.39 -8.73 -6.38
N CYS A 74 0.25 -8.21 -5.93
CA CYS A 74 -1.07 -8.80 -6.22
C CYS A 74 -1.39 -8.81 -7.71
N GLN A 75 -0.93 -7.80 -8.44
CA GLN A 75 -1.10 -7.71 -9.90
C GLN A 75 -0.07 -8.52 -10.70
N GLY A 76 0.83 -9.27 -10.04
CA GLY A 76 1.91 -9.99 -10.71
C GLY A 76 2.93 -9.07 -11.41
N ARG A 77 3.00 -7.80 -10.99
CA ARG A 77 3.91 -6.78 -11.52
C ARG A 77 5.19 -6.72 -10.68
N ARG A 78 6.27 -6.28 -11.31
CA ARG A 78 7.52 -5.95 -10.61
C ARG A 78 7.45 -4.52 -10.10
N SER A 79 7.88 -4.30 -8.86
CA SER A 79 8.11 -2.98 -8.27
C SER A 79 9.58 -2.83 -7.92
N PHE A 80 10.07 -1.58 -7.95
CA PHE A 80 11.43 -1.23 -7.54
C PHE A 80 11.34 -0.23 -6.40
N TYR A 81 12.02 -0.52 -5.31
CA TYR A 81 12.15 0.41 -4.19
C TYR A 81 13.62 0.77 -4.04
N THR A 82 13.93 2.02 -4.34
CA THR A 82 15.28 2.55 -4.35
C THR A 82 15.42 3.55 -3.22
N VAL A 83 16.45 3.39 -2.42
CA VAL A 83 16.87 4.34 -1.39
C VAL A 83 18.26 4.84 -1.80
N PRO A 84 18.55 6.14 -1.71
CA PRO A 84 19.82 6.68 -2.21
C PRO A 84 21.06 6.16 -1.47
N ILE A 85 20.91 5.67 -0.23
CA ILE A 85 21.97 5.09 0.63
C ILE A 85 21.35 4.01 1.50
#